data_AF-A0A317ZAI4-F1
#
_entry.id   AF-A0A317ZAI4-F1
#
_cell.length_a   1.000
_cell.length_b   1.000
_cell.length_c   1.000
_cell.angle_alpha   90.00
_cell.angle_beta   90.00
_cell.angle_gamma   90.00
#
_symmetry.space_group_name_H-M   'P 1'
#
loop_
_entity.id
_entity.type
_entity.pdbx_description
1 polymer ?
#
loop_
_entity_poly.entity_id
_entity_poly.type
_entity_poly.pdbx_seq_one_letter_code
_entity_poly.pdbx_strand_id
1 'polypeptide(L)'
;HEMHAHIYACLRGCMSAIETPVRQAVLPDISERLSVSKAVSYHSFLLNVCRSIGPAVAGFIIAVYDVPIAFVVQTICYALALVSSLPLKLAVVKPVKNKQFSIAVAMQYFKLHLQGRRIFMTSLLIMAMGYSYTTMLPILTDEVYPNSASIFGTAMTVSAIGGILATLTIPYVLQKFSTDNCYYLSSILFGIALLLLYPLGEIGLFLMIFFVGLFGQFARTTNRIYFQNDVEQESRGKILSVIMMDRGMIPLGAMLLSYFTELIGITTTFLVMGGATTIIAILGFLTNFKMNGGKTVHDTHA
;
A
#
# COMPACT_ATOMS: atom_id res chain seq x y z
N HIS A 1 -24.33 -14.16 -12.77
CA HIS A 1 -22.95 -13.67 -12.93
C HIS A 1 -22.39 -13.02 -11.66
N GLU A 2 -23.14 -12.16 -10.98
CA GLU A 2 -22.65 -11.40 -9.81
C GLU A 2 -22.31 -12.27 -8.58
N MET A 3 -23.14 -13.28 -8.26
CA MET A 3 -22.88 -14.18 -7.12
C MET A 3 -21.55 -14.94 -7.23
N HIS A 4 -21.16 -15.36 -8.44
CA HIS A 4 -19.86 -16.00 -8.67
C HIS A 4 -18.69 -15.03 -8.45
N ALA A 5 -18.85 -13.77 -8.83
CA ALA A 5 -17.85 -12.74 -8.61
C ALA A 5 -17.65 -12.44 -7.11
N HIS A 6 -18.73 -12.36 -6.33
CA HIS A 6 -18.64 -12.12 -4.87
C HIS A 6 -18.01 -13.31 -4.13
N ILE A 7 -18.39 -14.55 -4.47
CA ILE A 7 -17.79 -15.75 -3.88
C ILE A 7 -16.30 -15.83 -4.21
N TYR A 8 -15.94 -15.57 -5.47
CA TYR A 8 -14.54 -15.51 -5.90
C TYR A 8 -13.75 -14.44 -5.14
N ALA A 9 -14.29 -13.22 -5.01
CA ALA A 9 -13.65 -12.14 -4.28
C ALA A 9 -13.46 -12.48 -2.79
N CYS A 10 -14.44 -13.13 -2.16
CA CYS A 10 -14.37 -13.56 -0.77
C CYS A 10 -13.28 -14.63 -0.55
N LEU A 11 -13.29 -15.70 -1.36
CA LEU A 11 -12.28 -16.76 -1.32
C LEU A 11 -10.87 -16.21 -1.57
N ARG A 12 -10.72 -15.36 -2.58
CA ARG A 12 -9.46 -14.69 -2.91
C ARG A 12 -8.99 -13.78 -1.77
N GLY A 13 -9.92 -13.06 -1.12
CA GLY A 13 -9.63 -12.26 0.07
C GLY A 13 -9.08 -13.10 1.23
N CYS A 14 -9.76 -14.20 1.57
CA CYS A 14 -9.32 -15.14 2.61
C CYS A 14 -7.96 -15.75 2.30
N MET A 15 -7.75 -16.22 1.06
CA MET A 15 -6.48 -16.77 0.62
C MET A 15 -5.36 -15.72 0.68
N SER A 16 -5.60 -14.51 0.19
CA SER A 16 -4.59 -13.43 0.19
C SER A 16 -4.17 -13.02 1.61
N ALA A 17 -5.11 -13.05 2.55
CA ALA A 17 -4.85 -12.77 3.96
C ALA A 17 -3.92 -13.80 4.62
N ILE A 18 -3.94 -15.06 4.16
CA ILE A 18 -3.04 -16.13 4.62
C ILE A 18 -1.72 -16.10 3.83
N GLU A 19 -1.81 -15.97 2.51
CA GLU A 19 -0.67 -16.04 1.59
C GLU A 19 0.36 -14.94 1.84
N THR A 20 -0.08 -13.71 2.10
CA THR A 20 0.81 -12.56 2.32
C THR A 20 1.74 -12.76 3.54
N PRO A 21 1.23 -13.04 4.76
CA PRO A 21 2.08 -13.26 5.93
C PRO A 21 2.93 -14.54 5.81
N VAL A 22 2.40 -15.63 5.25
CA VAL A 22 3.19 -16.86 5.00
C VAL A 22 4.39 -16.57 4.11
N ARG A 23 4.17 -15.83 3.02
CA ARG A 23 5.26 -15.43 2.11
C ARG A 23 6.29 -14.53 2.80
N GLN A 24 5.86 -13.60 3.63
CA GLN A 24 6.78 -12.72 4.37
C GLN A 24 7.58 -13.46 5.44
N ALA A 25 7.03 -14.54 6.03
CA ALA A 25 7.75 -15.39 6.97
C ALA A 25 8.80 -16.27 6.30
N VAL A 26 8.57 -16.68 5.05
CA VAL A 26 9.46 -17.53 4.25
C VAL A 26 10.57 -16.72 3.54
N LEU A 27 10.33 -15.45 3.24
CA LEU A 27 11.27 -14.61 2.49
C LEU A 27 12.68 -14.53 3.13
N PRO A 28 12.83 -14.43 4.47
CA PRO A 28 14.15 -14.44 5.11
C PRO A 28 14.90 -15.78 4.92
N ASP A 29 14.20 -16.91 4.98
CA ASP A 29 14.80 -18.25 4.86
C ASP A 29 15.32 -18.54 3.44
N ILE A 30 14.66 -17.99 2.42
CA ILE A 30 15.14 -18.05 1.02
C ILE A 30 16.35 -17.12 0.81
N SER A 31 16.52 -16.13 1.69
CA SER A 31 17.54 -15.10 1.58
C SER A 31 18.86 -15.41 2.29
N GLU A 32 19.20 -16.66 2.60
CA GLU A 32 20.51 -17.04 3.17
C GLU A 32 21.73 -16.41 2.43
N ARG A 33 21.55 -16.00 1.16
CA ARG A 33 22.57 -15.32 0.33
C ARG A 33 22.38 -13.80 0.13
N LEU A 34 21.32 -13.18 0.63
CA LEU A 34 20.98 -11.75 0.45
C LEU A 34 20.57 -11.11 1.78
N SER A 35 21.04 -9.89 2.06
CA SER A 35 20.54 -9.17 3.26
C SER A 35 19.03 -8.96 3.17
N VAL A 36 18.33 -9.03 4.32
CA VAL A 36 16.87 -8.85 4.40
C VAL A 36 16.40 -7.57 3.69
N SER A 37 17.18 -6.49 3.78
CA SER A 37 16.89 -5.23 3.09
C SER A 37 16.95 -5.33 1.56
N LYS A 38 17.92 -6.10 1.01
CA LYS A 38 17.99 -6.38 -0.44
C LYS A 38 16.82 -7.25 -0.88
N ALA A 39 16.45 -8.28 -0.11
CA ALA A 39 15.31 -9.14 -0.42
C ALA A 39 13.97 -8.35 -0.43
N VAL A 40 13.77 -7.48 0.56
CA VAL A 40 12.58 -6.60 0.63
C VAL A 40 12.55 -5.61 -0.54
N SER A 41 13.70 -5.03 -0.91
CA SER A 41 13.82 -4.14 -2.07
C SER A 41 13.50 -4.86 -3.38
N TYR A 42 14.06 -6.04 -3.63
CA TYR A 42 13.76 -6.86 -4.80
C TYR A 42 12.29 -7.25 -4.88
N HIS A 43 11.70 -7.67 -3.75
CA HIS A 43 10.28 -8.00 -3.70
C HIS A 43 9.41 -6.78 -4.02
N SER A 44 9.75 -5.61 -3.47
CA SER A 44 9.02 -4.37 -3.73
C SER A 44 9.16 -3.94 -5.20
N PHE A 45 10.35 -4.09 -5.79
CA PHE A 45 10.59 -3.87 -7.22
C PHE A 45 9.73 -4.80 -8.08
N LEU A 46 9.77 -6.12 -7.83
CA LEU A 46 8.95 -7.10 -8.54
C LEU A 46 7.46 -6.78 -8.45
N LEU A 47 6.95 -6.45 -7.26
CA LEU A 47 5.55 -6.06 -7.09
C LEU A 47 5.19 -4.81 -7.88
N ASN A 48 6.07 -3.80 -7.90
CA ASN A 48 5.83 -2.58 -8.66
C ASN A 48 5.89 -2.83 -10.18
N VAL A 49 6.82 -3.67 -10.65
CA VAL A 49 6.89 -4.10 -12.05
C VAL A 49 5.63 -4.87 -12.45
N CYS A 50 5.20 -5.85 -11.65
CA CYS A 50 3.96 -6.58 -11.89
C CYS A 50 2.73 -5.65 -11.84
N ARG A 51 2.72 -4.65 -10.95
CA ARG A 51 1.64 -3.65 -10.87
C ARG A 51 1.63 -2.68 -12.06
N SER A 52 2.79 -2.46 -12.69
CA SER A 52 2.93 -1.63 -13.89
C SER A 52 2.54 -2.41 -15.15
N ILE A 53 3.16 -3.57 -15.36
CA ILE A 53 3.01 -4.38 -16.58
C ILE A 53 1.70 -5.19 -16.55
N GLY A 54 1.27 -5.65 -15.37
CA GLY A 54 0.11 -6.52 -15.20
C GLY A 54 -1.19 -5.95 -15.79
N PRO A 55 -1.61 -4.72 -15.42
CA PRO A 55 -2.80 -4.09 -16.00
C PRO A 55 -2.69 -3.87 -17.51
N ALA A 56 -1.51 -3.54 -18.03
CA ALA A 56 -1.29 -3.36 -19.47
C ALA A 56 -1.47 -4.68 -20.23
N VAL A 57 -0.86 -5.77 -19.74
CA VAL A 57 -1.01 -7.11 -20.33
C VAL A 57 -2.45 -7.60 -20.20
N ALA A 58 -3.07 -7.42 -19.04
CA ALA A 58 -4.47 -7.81 -18.81
C ALA A 58 -5.43 -7.02 -19.72
N GLY A 59 -5.24 -5.70 -19.84
CA GLY A 59 -6.03 -4.84 -20.73
C GLY A 59 -5.88 -5.25 -22.20
N PHE A 60 -4.66 -5.58 -22.65
CA PHE A 60 -4.43 -6.08 -24.00
C PHE A 60 -5.14 -7.42 -24.26
N ILE A 61 -5.04 -8.38 -23.34
CA ILE A 61 -5.71 -9.68 -23.48
C ILE A 61 -7.23 -9.49 -23.54
N ILE A 62 -7.80 -8.65 -22.67
CA ILE A 62 -9.23 -8.37 -22.66
C ILE A 62 -9.68 -7.70 -23.96
N ALA A 63 -8.89 -6.77 -24.50
CA ALA A 63 -9.22 -6.06 -25.74
C ALA A 63 -9.20 -6.95 -27.00
N VAL A 64 -8.30 -7.95 -27.05
CA VAL A 64 -8.15 -8.82 -28.22
C VAL A 64 -9.06 -10.06 -28.16
N TYR A 65 -9.27 -10.61 -26.96
CA TYR A 65 -9.84 -11.95 -26.79
C TYR A 65 -11.10 -12.05 -25.92
N ASP A 66 -11.43 -11.07 -25.09
CA ASP A 66 -12.44 -11.09 -24.01
C ASP A 66 -11.97 -11.54 -22.61
N VAL A 67 -12.82 -11.24 -21.63
CA VAL A 67 -12.61 -11.44 -20.19
C VAL A 67 -12.34 -12.91 -19.79
N PRO A 68 -13.02 -13.94 -20.31
CA PRO A 68 -12.79 -15.33 -19.87
C PRO A 68 -11.36 -15.82 -20.13
N ILE A 69 -10.76 -15.42 -21.25
CA ILE A 69 -9.40 -15.80 -21.62
C ILE A 69 -8.38 -15.16 -20.67
N ALA A 70 -8.61 -13.93 -20.23
CA ALA A 70 -7.79 -13.28 -19.21
C ALA A 70 -7.76 -14.07 -17.89
N PHE A 71 -8.90 -14.64 -17.48
CA PHE A 71 -8.96 -15.51 -16.28
C PHE A 71 -8.22 -16.84 -16.48
N VAL A 72 -8.31 -17.46 -17.66
CA VAL A 72 -7.55 -18.69 -17.96
C VAL A 72 -6.05 -18.44 -17.88
N VAL A 73 -5.56 -17.34 -18.47
CA VAL A 73 -4.14 -16.95 -18.39
C VAL A 73 -3.73 -16.73 -16.92
N GLN A 74 -4.57 -16.05 -16.14
CA GLN A 74 -4.33 -15.86 -14.70
C GLN A 74 -4.22 -17.19 -13.94
N THR A 75 -5.06 -18.18 -14.26
CA THR A 75 -5.02 -19.52 -13.67
C THR A 75 -3.72 -20.25 -14.03
N ILE A 76 -3.28 -20.19 -15.28
CA ILE A 76 -2.02 -20.81 -15.73
C ILE A 76 -0.82 -20.20 -14.97
N CYS A 77 -0.77 -18.88 -14.83
CA CYS A 77 0.27 -18.20 -14.05
C CYS A 77 0.32 -18.67 -12.60
N TYR A 78 -0.85 -18.84 -11.95
CA TYR A 78 -0.91 -19.38 -10.59
C TYR A 78 -0.48 -20.85 -10.50
N ALA A 79 -0.85 -21.68 -11.48
CA ALA A 79 -0.41 -23.07 -11.55
C ALA A 79 1.12 -23.17 -11.71
N LEU A 80 1.71 -22.35 -12.57
CA LEU A 80 3.17 -22.27 -12.73
C LEU A 80 3.85 -21.84 -11.44
N ALA A 81 3.31 -20.82 -10.75
CA ALA A 81 3.84 -20.38 -9.45
C ALA A 81 3.79 -21.48 -8.39
N LEU A 82 2.70 -22.25 -8.35
CA LEU A 82 2.55 -23.40 -7.46
C LEU A 82 3.60 -24.47 -7.75
N VAL A 83 3.72 -24.91 -9.01
CA VAL A 83 4.70 -25.93 -9.43
C VAL A 83 6.13 -25.49 -9.14
N SER A 84 6.44 -24.21 -9.39
CA SER A 84 7.75 -23.61 -9.09
C SER A 84 8.07 -23.57 -7.60
N SER A 85 7.04 -23.58 -6.74
CA SER A 85 7.19 -23.52 -5.29
C SER A 85 7.29 -24.90 -4.62
N LEU A 86 6.84 -25.98 -5.27
CA LEU A 86 6.93 -27.36 -4.75
C LEU A 86 8.35 -27.81 -4.33
N PRO A 87 9.45 -27.47 -5.05
CA PRO A 87 10.79 -27.89 -4.66
C PRO A 87 11.39 -27.08 -3.49
N LEU A 88 10.72 -26.04 -2.99
CA LEU A 88 11.23 -25.24 -1.87
C LEU A 88 11.24 -26.06 -0.58
N LYS A 89 12.44 -26.37 -0.09
CA LYS A 89 12.64 -26.91 1.26
C LYS A 89 12.68 -25.78 2.25
N LEU A 90 11.57 -25.56 2.95
CA LEU A 90 11.48 -24.58 4.03
C LEU A 90 12.12 -25.17 5.30
N ALA A 91 13.02 -24.43 5.93
CA ALA A 91 13.49 -24.79 7.25
C ALA A 91 12.30 -24.73 8.22
N VAL A 92 12.11 -25.78 9.03
CA VAL A 92 11.05 -25.79 10.05
C VAL A 92 11.39 -24.70 11.06
N VAL A 93 10.70 -23.56 10.97
CA VAL A 93 10.80 -22.49 11.96
C VAL A 93 10.45 -23.10 13.31
N LYS A 94 11.43 -23.15 14.22
CA LYS A 94 11.21 -23.62 15.59
C LYS A 94 10.03 -22.82 16.17
N PRO A 95 9.01 -23.45 16.75
CA PRO A 95 7.88 -22.73 17.31
C PRO A 95 8.40 -21.73 18.34
N VAL A 96 8.14 -20.44 18.10
CA VAL A 96 8.50 -19.38 19.03
C VAL A 96 7.80 -19.69 20.35
N LYS A 97 8.59 -19.91 21.42
CA LYS A 97 8.11 -20.33 22.76
C LYS A 97 7.04 -19.40 23.36
N ASN A 98 6.87 -18.18 22.83
CA ASN A 98 5.97 -17.17 23.38
C ASN A 98 4.56 -17.24 22.79
N LYS A 99 3.65 -17.91 23.53
CA LYS A 99 2.19 -18.05 23.30
C LYS A 99 1.39 -16.74 23.34
N GLN A 100 2.01 -15.59 23.60
CA GLN A 100 1.28 -14.32 23.61
C GLN A 100 0.75 -13.96 22.22
N PHE A 101 -0.53 -13.63 22.14
CA PHE A 101 -1.20 -13.14 20.93
C PHE A 101 -0.52 -11.89 20.37
N SER A 102 -0.35 -11.83 19.04
CA SER A 102 0.28 -10.70 18.36
C SER A 102 -0.37 -9.35 18.67
N ILE A 103 -1.70 -9.33 18.82
CA ILE A 103 -2.47 -8.13 19.19
C ILE A 103 -2.08 -7.61 20.58
N ALA A 104 -1.83 -8.49 21.56
CA ALA A 104 -1.50 -8.09 22.92
C ALA A 104 -0.10 -7.45 22.98
N VAL A 105 0.86 -8.03 22.27
CA VAL A 105 2.22 -7.50 22.13
C VAL A 105 2.20 -6.14 21.42
N ALA A 106 1.42 -6.01 20.34
CA ALA A 106 1.26 -4.74 19.64
C ALA A 106 0.58 -3.67 20.51
N MET A 107 -0.45 -4.02 21.29
CA MET A 107 -1.08 -3.09 22.22
C MET A 107 -0.12 -2.61 23.31
N GLN A 108 0.73 -3.50 23.84
CA GLN A 108 1.76 -3.11 24.80
C GLN A 108 2.78 -2.17 24.16
N TYR A 109 3.23 -2.48 22.94
CA TYR A 109 4.09 -1.61 22.16
C TYR A 109 3.45 -0.22 21.97
N PHE A 110 2.18 -0.13 21.56
CA PHE A 110 1.51 1.15 21.39
C PHE A 110 1.26 1.93 22.69
N LYS A 111 1.24 1.26 23.85
CA LYS A 111 1.17 1.92 25.16
C LYS A 111 2.50 2.58 25.52
N LEU A 112 3.62 1.94 25.17
CA LEU A 112 4.98 2.41 25.50
C LEU A 112 5.53 3.39 24.44
N HIS A 113 5.30 3.11 23.16
CA HIS A 113 5.79 3.87 22.01
C HIS A 113 4.70 4.78 21.44
N LEU A 114 4.55 5.95 22.05
CA LEU A 114 3.54 6.95 21.67
C LEU A 114 3.66 7.43 20.21
N GLN A 115 4.89 7.56 19.69
CA GLN A 115 5.14 7.97 18.30
C GLN A 115 4.68 6.89 17.31
N GLY A 116 5.08 5.63 17.55
CA GLY A 116 4.61 4.49 16.76
C GLY A 116 3.09 4.34 16.78
N ARG A 117 2.44 4.53 17.93
CA ARG A 117 0.97 4.52 18.00
C ARG A 117 0.33 5.56 17.08
N ARG A 118 0.88 6.76 17.00
CA ARG A 118 0.33 7.86 16.17
C ARG A 118 0.54 7.61 14.68
N ILE A 119 1.73 7.18 14.31
CA ILE A 119 2.04 6.80 12.93
C ILE A 119 1.08 5.68 12.49
N PHE A 120 0.86 4.67 13.34
CA PHE A 120 -0.09 3.61 13.05
C PHE A 120 -1.53 4.12 12.90
N MET A 121 -2.02 4.94 13.84
CA MET A 121 -3.39 5.48 13.79
C MET A 121 -3.62 6.37 12.56
N THR A 122 -2.66 7.23 12.22
CA THR A 122 -2.75 8.05 11.00
C THR A 122 -2.68 7.18 9.75
N SER A 123 -1.87 6.11 9.76
CA SER A 123 -1.78 5.19 8.64
C SER A 123 -3.11 4.48 8.38
N LEU A 124 -3.83 4.05 9.44
CA LEU A 124 -5.16 3.44 9.30
C LEU A 124 -6.14 4.38 8.59
N LEU A 125 -6.17 5.63 9.00
CA LEU A 125 -7.07 6.63 8.43
C LEU A 125 -6.67 7.02 6.99
N ILE A 126 -5.39 7.14 6.70
CA ILE A 126 -4.87 7.40 5.34
C ILE A 126 -5.13 6.18 4.44
N MET A 127 -5.05 4.95 4.96
CA MET A 127 -5.41 3.75 4.22
C MET A 127 -6.89 3.73 3.86
N ALA A 128 -7.76 4.14 4.79
CA ALA A 128 -9.20 4.25 4.56
C ALA A 128 -9.56 5.37 3.57
N MET A 129 -9.04 6.58 3.76
CA MET A 129 -9.48 7.75 2.99
C MET A 129 -8.69 7.90 1.69
N GLY A 130 -7.36 7.85 1.76
CA GLY A 130 -6.51 8.13 0.62
C GLY A 130 -6.31 6.93 -0.29
N TYR A 131 -5.89 5.79 0.25
CA TYR A 131 -5.53 4.60 -0.55
C TYR A 131 -6.72 3.90 -1.25
N SER A 132 -7.93 4.19 -0.79
CA SER A 132 -9.17 3.81 -1.48
C SER A 132 -9.26 4.37 -2.90
N TYR A 133 -8.38 5.30 -3.31
CA TYR A 133 -8.28 5.68 -4.73
C TYR A 133 -8.04 4.47 -5.63
N THR A 134 -7.35 3.42 -5.16
CA THR A 134 -7.09 2.22 -5.99
C THR A 134 -8.36 1.49 -6.39
N THR A 135 -9.43 1.58 -5.59
CA THR A 135 -10.75 1.01 -5.90
C THR A 135 -11.69 2.03 -6.53
N MET A 136 -11.53 3.32 -6.25
CA MET A 136 -12.36 4.40 -6.82
C MET A 136 -11.90 4.83 -8.22
N LEU A 137 -10.61 4.65 -8.56
CA LEU A 137 -10.05 5.05 -9.84
C LEU A 137 -10.77 4.45 -11.06
N PRO A 138 -11.14 3.15 -11.12
CA PRO A 138 -11.89 2.63 -12.26
C PRO A 138 -13.25 3.32 -12.42
N ILE A 139 -13.94 3.65 -11.32
CA ILE A 139 -15.21 4.39 -11.32
C ILE A 139 -14.99 5.79 -11.89
N LEU A 140 -13.95 6.49 -11.42
CA LEU A 140 -13.58 7.81 -11.93
C LEU A 140 -13.28 7.78 -13.43
N THR A 141 -12.49 6.82 -13.90
CA THR A 141 -12.12 6.74 -15.31
C THR A 141 -13.30 6.36 -16.21
N ASP A 142 -14.22 5.52 -15.72
CA ASP A 142 -15.40 5.12 -16.48
C ASP A 142 -16.43 6.24 -16.58
N GLU A 143 -16.62 7.01 -15.50
CA GLU A 143 -17.55 8.16 -15.47
C GLU A 143 -17.03 9.33 -16.32
N VAL A 144 -15.73 9.65 -16.23
CA VAL A 144 -15.14 10.79 -16.94
C VAL A 144 -14.75 10.46 -18.39
N TYR A 145 -14.32 9.21 -18.66
CA TYR A 145 -13.92 8.75 -19.98
C TYR A 145 -14.62 7.44 -20.35
N PRO A 146 -15.93 7.48 -20.69
CA PRO A 146 -16.70 6.29 -21.01
C PRO A 146 -16.07 5.47 -22.14
N ASN A 147 -16.15 4.14 -22.04
CA ASN A 147 -15.67 3.17 -23.04
C ASN A 147 -14.14 3.18 -23.28
N SER A 148 -13.35 3.77 -22.39
CA SER A 148 -11.89 3.87 -22.55
C SER A 148 -11.11 3.08 -21.50
N ALA A 149 -11.19 1.75 -21.56
CA ALA A 149 -10.42 0.85 -20.68
C ALA A 149 -8.90 1.10 -20.72
N SER A 150 -8.39 1.63 -21.84
CA SER A 150 -6.99 2.04 -22.02
C SER A 150 -6.56 3.15 -21.04
N ILE A 151 -7.46 4.09 -20.71
CA ILE A 151 -7.15 5.22 -19.82
C ILE A 151 -6.92 4.72 -18.40
N PHE A 152 -7.76 3.81 -17.90
CA PHE A 152 -7.55 3.15 -16.61
C PHE A 152 -6.21 2.39 -16.56
N GLY A 153 -5.93 1.58 -17.57
CA GLY A 153 -4.68 0.81 -17.66
C GLY A 153 -3.44 1.71 -17.69
N THR A 154 -3.50 2.79 -18.46
CA THR A 154 -2.44 3.80 -18.56
C THR A 154 -2.24 4.54 -17.24
N ALA A 155 -3.33 4.98 -16.59
CA ALA A 155 -3.27 5.62 -15.28
C ALA A 155 -2.64 4.70 -14.22
N MET A 156 -3.02 3.42 -14.17
CA MET A 156 -2.41 2.45 -13.25
C MET A 156 -0.92 2.23 -13.53
N THR A 157 -0.52 2.22 -14.80
CA THR A 157 0.89 2.13 -15.22
C THR A 157 1.68 3.35 -14.75
N VAL A 158 1.14 4.55 -14.97
CA VAL A 158 1.74 5.82 -14.56
C VAL A 158 1.85 5.92 -13.02
N SER A 159 0.82 5.47 -12.29
CA SER A 159 0.86 5.32 -10.82
C SER A 159 2.03 4.43 -10.39
N ALA A 160 2.22 3.29 -11.05
CA ALA A 160 3.28 2.34 -10.74
C ALA A 160 4.66 2.94 -11.03
N ILE A 161 4.84 3.70 -12.11
CA ILE A 161 6.09 4.42 -12.41
C ILE A 161 6.42 5.39 -11.26
N GLY A 162 5.45 6.19 -10.80
CA GLY A 162 5.61 7.05 -9.62
C GLY A 162 6.04 6.25 -8.39
N GLY A 163 5.43 5.09 -8.13
CA GLY A 163 5.81 4.21 -7.03
C GLY A 163 7.22 3.62 -7.15
N ILE A 164 7.67 3.27 -8.35
CA ILE A 164 9.04 2.80 -8.60
C ILE A 164 10.04 3.90 -8.26
N LEU A 165 9.80 5.12 -8.76
CA LEU A 165 10.64 6.28 -8.46
C LEU A 165 10.71 6.57 -6.96
N ALA A 166 9.59 6.48 -6.25
CA ALA A 166 9.59 6.60 -4.79
C ALA A 166 10.50 5.55 -4.14
N THR A 167 10.33 4.27 -4.51
CA THR A 167 11.10 3.17 -3.91
C THR A 167 12.60 3.32 -4.14
N LEU A 168 13.02 3.79 -5.33
CA LEU A 168 14.43 4.02 -5.66
C LEU A 168 15.02 5.22 -4.92
N THR A 169 14.23 6.25 -4.65
CA THR A 169 14.71 7.51 -4.05
C THR A 169 14.69 7.51 -2.52
N ILE A 170 13.81 6.72 -1.89
CA ILE A 170 13.67 6.61 -0.42
C ILE A 170 15.00 6.41 0.32
N PRO A 171 15.89 5.47 -0.06
CA PRO A 171 17.14 5.26 0.66
C PRO A 171 18.02 6.51 0.72
N TYR A 172 18.02 7.33 -0.34
CA TYR A 172 18.77 8.58 -0.41
C TYR A 172 18.10 9.70 0.42
N VAL A 173 16.76 9.75 0.41
CA VAL A 173 15.99 10.73 1.20
C VAL A 173 16.17 10.47 2.69
N LEU A 174 16.13 9.20 3.12
CA LEU A 174 16.27 8.81 4.53
C LEU A 174 17.69 8.99 5.09
N GLN A 175 18.70 9.31 4.27
CA GLN A 175 20.00 9.76 4.76
C GLN A 175 19.97 11.19 5.29
N LYS A 176 19.03 12.02 4.82
CA LYS A 176 18.93 13.45 5.16
C LYS A 176 17.72 13.77 6.05
N PHE A 177 16.69 12.94 6.02
CA PHE A 177 15.45 13.17 6.72
C PHE A 177 15.12 12.01 7.64
N SER A 178 14.55 12.32 8.81
CA SER A 178 14.02 11.30 9.71
C SER A 178 12.84 10.57 9.08
N THR A 179 12.69 9.29 9.44
CA THR A 179 11.67 8.41 8.83
C THR A 179 10.26 8.91 9.14
N ASP A 180 10.00 9.42 10.33
CA ASP A 180 8.71 9.98 10.71
C ASP A 180 8.35 11.25 9.92
N ASN A 181 9.28 12.20 9.77
CA ASN A 181 9.05 13.41 8.99
C ASN A 181 8.78 13.09 7.51
N CYS A 182 9.54 12.15 6.95
CA CYS A 182 9.33 11.69 5.58
C CYS A 182 7.92 11.06 5.42
N TYR A 183 7.44 10.30 6.41
CA TYR A 183 6.10 9.72 6.39
C TYR A 183 5.00 10.79 6.37
N TYR A 184 5.06 11.78 7.27
CA TYR A 184 4.04 12.83 7.32
C TYR A 184 4.09 13.73 6.09
N LEU A 185 5.28 14.17 5.67
CA LEU A 185 5.42 15.04 4.49
C LEU A 185 4.90 14.35 3.23
N SER A 186 5.27 13.08 3.01
CA SER A 186 4.75 12.32 1.87
C SER A 186 3.24 12.08 1.96
N SER A 187 2.68 11.88 3.16
CA SER A 187 1.24 11.74 3.36
C SER A 187 0.47 13.03 3.07
N ILE A 188 1.03 14.19 3.41
CA ILE A 188 0.47 15.51 3.06
C ILE A 188 0.50 15.69 1.54
N LEU A 189 1.65 15.44 0.91
CA LEU A 189 1.80 15.55 -0.55
C LEU A 189 0.91 14.55 -1.30
N PHE A 190 0.67 13.37 -0.73
CA PHE A 190 -0.28 12.39 -1.26
C PHE A 190 -1.72 12.90 -1.22
N GLY A 191 -2.15 13.50 -0.11
CA GLY A 191 -3.46 14.14 -0.01
C GLY A 191 -3.61 15.32 -0.98
N ILE A 192 -2.59 16.16 -1.10
CA ILE A 192 -2.57 17.26 -2.08
C ILE A 192 -2.63 16.71 -3.51
N ALA A 193 -1.92 15.63 -3.82
CA ALA A 193 -1.97 15.02 -5.15
C ALA A 193 -3.38 14.50 -5.49
N LEU A 194 -4.14 14.00 -4.51
CA LEU A 194 -5.55 13.62 -4.70
C LEU A 194 -6.47 14.84 -4.91
N LEU A 195 -6.09 16.02 -4.39
CA LEU A 195 -6.82 17.28 -4.60
C LEU A 195 -6.54 17.90 -5.98
N LEU A 196 -5.49 17.49 -6.69
CA LEU A 196 -5.13 17.98 -8.03
C LEU A 196 -6.09 17.47 -9.13
N LEU A 197 -7.35 17.25 -8.78
CA LEU A 197 -8.39 16.75 -9.69
C LEU A 197 -9.18 17.93 -10.28
N TYR A 198 -8.75 18.45 -11.43
CA TYR A 198 -9.54 19.41 -12.23
C TYR A 198 -8.95 19.60 -13.66
N PRO A 199 -9.72 20.18 -14.61
CA PRO A 199 -10.07 19.63 -15.92
C PRO A 199 -8.93 19.79 -16.94
N LEU A 200 -7.82 19.08 -16.75
CA LEU A 200 -6.65 19.15 -17.64
C LEU A 200 -6.64 18.01 -18.69
N GLY A 201 -7.78 17.36 -18.91
CA GLY A 201 -7.91 16.21 -19.80
C GLY A 201 -7.12 14.99 -19.33
N GLU A 202 -6.83 14.07 -20.25
CA GLU A 202 -6.15 12.80 -19.97
C GLU A 202 -4.75 12.99 -19.36
N ILE A 203 -4.01 13.99 -19.87
CA ILE A 203 -2.67 14.33 -19.39
C ILE A 203 -2.73 14.77 -17.92
N GLY A 204 -3.73 15.57 -17.57
CA GLY A 204 -3.99 15.98 -16.19
C GLY A 204 -4.21 14.80 -15.26
N LEU A 205 -5.07 13.86 -15.67
CA LEU A 205 -5.31 12.64 -14.92
C LEU A 205 -4.02 11.83 -14.72
N PHE A 206 -3.22 11.63 -15.77
CA PHE A 206 -1.97 10.89 -15.65
C PHE A 206 -0.96 11.57 -14.74
N LEU A 207 -0.83 12.90 -14.82
CA LEU A 207 0.05 13.66 -13.95
C LEU A 207 -0.40 13.56 -12.48
N MET A 208 -1.70 13.70 -12.22
CA MET A 208 -2.28 13.52 -10.89
C MET A 208 -1.94 12.12 -10.35
N ILE A 209 -2.24 11.08 -11.12
CA ILE A 209 -2.06 9.69 -10.72
C ILE A 209 -0.58 9.32 -10.55
N PHE A 210 0.32 9.94 -11.31
CA PHE A 210 1.77 9.83 -11.10
C PHE A 210 2.15 10.27 -9.69
N PHE A 211 1.73 11.47 -9.27
CA PHE A 211 2.04 12.02 -7.94
C PHE A 211 1.34 11.25 -6.81
N VAL A 212 0.11 10.83 -7.02
CA VAL A 212 -0.63 9.93 -6.10
C VAL A 212 0.16 8.62 -5.90
N GLY A 213 0.68 8.03 -6.98
CA GLY A 213 1.53 6.84 -6.93
C GLY A 213 2.86 7.09 -6.20
N LEU A 214 3.55 8.17 -6.53
CA LEU A 214 4.83 8.58 -5.95
C LEU A 214 4.71 8.81 -4.44
N PHE A 215 3.91 9.78 -4.03
CA PHE A 215 3.80 10.19 -2.63
C PHE A 215 3.09 9.15 -1.77
N GLY A 216 2.08 8.46 -2.33
CA GLY A 216 1.46 7.32 -1.66
C GLY A 216 2.48 6.23 -1.34
N GLN A 217 3.37 5.89 -2.30
CA GLN A 217 4.37 4.86 -2.10
C GLN A 217 5.47 5.28 -1.11
N PHE A 218 5.87 6.56 -1.11
CA PHE A 218 6.70 7.13 -0.05
C PHE A 218 6.08 6.91 1.33
N ALA A 219 4.83 7.33 1.53
CA ALA A 219 4.15 7.20 2.81
C ALA A 219 4.12 5.73 3.29
N ARG A 220 3.75 4.79 2.42
CA ARG A 220 3.71 3.36 2.79
C ARG A 220 5.07 2.78 3.15
N THR A 221 6.07 3.05 2.33
CA THR A 221 7.38 2.43 2.48
C THR A 221 8.07 2.99 3.72
N THR A 222 7.98 4.30 3.93
CA THR A 222 8.53 4.96 5.10
C THR A 222 7.83 4.53 6.38
N ASN A 223 6.49 4.37 6.38
CA ASN A 223 5.75 3.78 7.50
C ASN A 223 6.30 2.39 7.87
N ARG A 224 6.51 1.54 6.86
CA ARG A 224 7.06 0.19 7.04
C ARG A 224 8.51 0.21 7.56
N ILE A 225 9.34 1.13 7.08
CA ILE A 225 10.73 1.27 7.52
C ILE A 225 10.79 1.73 8.98
N TYR A 226 9.93 2.68 9.37
CA TYR A 226 9.84 3.18 10.75
C TYR A 226 9.66 2.03 11.74
N PHE A 227 8.61 1.22 11.55
CA PHE A 227 8.33 0.11 12.46
C PHE A 227 9.32 -1.05 12.35
N GLN A 228 9.95 -1.25 11.20
CA GLN A 228 11.03 -2.23 11.12
C GLN A 228 12.23 -1.81 11.97
N ASN A 229 12.57 -0.52 12.01
CA ASN A 229 13.73 -0.03 12.76
C ASN A 229 13.43 0.17 14.25
N ASP A 230 12.22 0.61 14.61
CA ASP A 230 11.83 0.90 15.99
C ASP A 230 11.55 -0.37 16.82
N VAL A 231 11.12 -1.45 16.17
CA VAL A 231 10.70 -2.67 16.87
C VAL A 231 11.85 -3.65 17.07
N GLU A 232 12.00 -4.14 18.31
CA GLU A 232 12.94 -5.18 18.71
C GLU A 232 12.77 -6.49 17.93
N GLN A 233 13.90 -7.15 17.66
CA GLN A 233 13.97 -8.32 16.77
C GLN A 233 13.04 -9.47 17.22
N GLU A 234 12.88 -9.71 18.52
CA GLU A 234 12.05 -10.79 19.05
C GLU A 234 10.54 -10.57 18.85
N SER A 235 10.10 -9.31 18.87
CA SER A 235 8.68 -8.93 18.75
C SER A 235 8.30 -8.39 17.37
N ARG A 236 9.30 -8.18 16.49
CA ARG A 236 9.15 -7.58 15.16
C ARG A 236 8.07 -8.26 14.31
N GLY A 237 8.06 -9.58 14.23
CA GLY A 237 7.07 -10.32 13.44
C GLY A 237 5.63 -10.09 13.93
N LYS A 238 5.42 -10.07 15.25
CA LYS A 238 4.10 -9.87 15.86
C LYS A 238 3.59 -8.45 15.63
N ILE A 239 4.43 -7.45 15.88
CA ILE A 239 4.05 -6.04 15.74
C ILE A 239 3.84 -5.67 14.27
N LEU A 240 4.76 -6.08 13.38
CA LEU A 240 4.61 -5.84 11.94
C LEU A 240 3.36 -6.53 11.37
N SER A 241 2.98 -7.71 11.85
CA SER A 241 1.75 -8.37 11.40
C SER A 241 0.49 -7.53 11.70
N VAL A 242 0.43 -6.89 12.87
CA VAL A 242 -0.67 -5.98 13.26
C VAL A 242 -0.62 -4.70 12.44
N ILE A 243 0.57 -4.15 12.19
CA ILE A 243 0.73 -2.94 11.39
C ILE A 243 0.26 -3.17 9.95
N MET A 244 0.55 -4.34 9.36
CA MET A 244 0.12 -4.71 8.01
C MET A 244 -1.40 -4.91 7.88
N MET A 245 -2.14 -4.96 9.00
CA MET A 245 -3.61 -4.95 8.99
C MET A 245 -4.17 -3.60 8.55
N ASP A 246 -3.34 -2.53 8.49
CA ASP A 246 -3.73 -1.22 7.96
C ASP A 246 -4.36 -1.30 6.56
N ARG A 247 -3.89 -2.23 5.73
CA ARG A 247 -4.45 -2.51 4.40
C ARG A 247 -5.92 -2.94 4.42
N GLY A 248 -6.40 -3.51 5.52
CA GLY A 248 -7.80 -3.85 5.71
C GLY A 248 -8.72 -2.64 5.73
N MET A 249 -8.18 -1.44 5.98
CA MET A 249 -8.94 -0.20 5.94
C MET A 249 -9.27 0.26 4.52
N ILE A 250 -8.51 -0.17 3.50
CA ILE A 250 -8.75 0.20 2.10
C ILE A 250 -10.15 -0.22 1.63
N PRO A 251 -10.56 -1.51 1.73
CA PRO A 251 -11.92 -1.89 1.32
C PRO A 251 -13.00 -1.25 2.20
N LEU A 252 -12.77 -1.06 3.50
CA LEU A 252 -13.73 -0.39 4.39
C LEU A 252 -13.95 1.07 4.00
N GLY A 253 -12.86 1.78 3.71
CA GLY A 253 -12.91 3.14 3.20
C GLY A 253 -13.55 3.22 1.83
N ALA A 254 -13.23 2.28 0.93
CA ALA A 254 -13.85 2.17 -0.39
C ALA A 254 -15.37 1.99 -0.29
N MET A 255 -15.87 1.11 0.58
CA MET A 255 -17.32 0.93 0.80
C MET A 255 -18.00 2.25 1.22
N LEU A 256 -17.38 2.96 2.17
CA LEU A 256 -17.89 4.24 2.66
C LEU A 256 -17.86 5.31 1.56
N LEU A 257 -16.76 5.42 0.83
CA LEU A 257 -16.58 6.41 -0.25
C LEU A 257 -17.42 6.11 -1.48
N SER A 258 -17.67 4.84 -1.81
CA SER A 258 -18.61 4.44 -2.86
C SER A 258 -20.03 4.92 -2.54
N TYR A 259 -20.47 4.78 -1.29
CA TYR A 259 -21.78 5.32 -0.88
C TYR A 259 -21.84 6.84 -1.03
N PHE A 260 -20.78 7.56 -0.67
CA PHE A 260 -20.72 9.01 -0.91
C PHE A 260 -20.67 9.35 -2.40
N THR A 261 -20.03 8.54 -3.23
CA THR A 261 -19.97 8.74 -4.69
C THR A 261 -21.36 8.80 -5.30
N GLU A 262 -22.29 7.96 -4.85
CA GLU A 262 -23.69 7.99 -5.32
C GLU A 262 -24.43 9.28 -4.96
N LEU A 263 -24.04 9.95 -3.87
CA LEU A 263 -24.70 11.15 -3.36
C LEU A 263 -24.10 12.46 -3.88
N ILE A 264 -22.77 12.54 -3.94
CA ILE A 264 -22.03 13.78 -4.23
C ILE A 264 -21.20 13.73 -5.52
N GLY A 265 -21.22 12.59 -6.22
CA GLY A 265 -20.43 12.33 -7.43
C GLY A 265 -18.98 11.93 -7.14
N ILE A 266 -18.33 11.29 -8.13
CA ILE A 266 -16.97 10.76 -7.97
C ILE A 266 -15.92 11.86 -7.82
N THR A 267 -16.05 12.95 -8.58
CA THR A 267 -15.12 14.08 -8.57
C THR A 267 -15.07 14.73 -7.18
N THR A 268 -16.23 15.02 -6.59
CA THR A 268 -16.33 15.57 -5.24
C THR A 268 -15.82 14.59 -4.20
N THR A 269 -16.07 13.29 -4.39
CA THR A 269 -15.56 12.24 -3.50
C THR A 269 -14.03 12.22 -3.47
N PHE A 270 -13.37 12.33 -4.62
CA PHE A 270 -11.90 12.44 -4.69
C PHE A 270 -11.38 13.71 -3.99
N LEU A 271 -12.08 14.84 -4.10
CA LEU A 271 -11.73 16.06 -3.36
C LEU A 271 -11.86 15.84 -1.84
N VAL A 272 -12.92 15.18 -1.38
CA VAL A 272 -13.10 14.80 0.03
C VAL A 272 -11.98 13.85 0.49
N MET A 273 -11.62 12.85 -0.32
CA MET A 273 -10.52 11.94 -0.03
C MET A 273 -9.19 12.67 0.13
N GLY A 274 -8.85 13.56 -0.81
CA GLY A 274 -7.62 14.35 -0.77
C GLY A 274 -7.60 15.32 0.41
N GLY A 275 -8.71 16.01 0.68
CA GLY A 275 -8.86 16.92 1.80
C GLY A 275 -8.73 16.21 3.15
N ALA A 276 -9.48 15.12 3.34
CA ALA A 276 -9.41 14.31 4.55
C ALA A 276 -8.00 13.76 4.78
N THR A 277 -7.37 13.18 3.75
CA THR A 277 -6.01 12.64 3.83
C THR A 277 -5.00 13.71 4.23
N THR A 278 -5.09 14.90 3.63
CA THR A 278 -4.21 16.03 3.94
C THR A 278 -4.40 16.50 5.39
N ILE A 279 -5.64 16.67 5.83
CA ILE A 279 -5.97 17.10 7.20
C ILE A 279 -5.45 16.06 8.22
N ILE A 280 -5.71 14.78 8.00
CA ILE A 280 -5.23 13.69 8.87
C ILE A 280 -3.71 13.73 8.97
N ALA A 281 -3.01 13.90 7.85
CA ALA A 281 -1.56 13.95 7.82
C ALA A 281 -1.00 15.19 8.54
N ILE A 282 -1.59 16.37 8.35
CA ILE A 282 -1.19 17.61 9.04
C ILE A 282 -1.42 17.50 10.55
N LEU A 283 -2.59 17.01 10.98
CA LEU A 283 -2.88 16.82 12.41
C LEU A 283 -1.92 15.81 13.04
N GLY A 284 -1.61 14.73 12.33
CA GLY A 284 -0.59 13.76 12.72
C GLY A 284 0.80 14.38 12.87
N PHE A 285 1.20 15.22 11.91
CA PHE A 285 2.47 15.92 11.95
C PHE A 285 2.56 16.90 13.13
N LEU A 286 1.55 17.76 13.31
CA LEU A 286 1.52 18.78 14.37
C LEU A 286 1.52 18.15 15.77
N THR A 287 0.77 17.06 15.96
CA THR A 287 0.74 16.34 17.24
C THR A 287 2.07 15.67 17.56
N ASN A 288 2.79 15.19 16.55
CA ASN A 288 4.14 14.65 16.69
C ASN A 288 5.14 15.75 17.05
N PHE A 289 5.16 16.85 16.28
CA PHE A 289 6.06 17.98 16.47
C PHE A 289 5.94 18.61 17.87
N LYS A 290 4.71 18.84 18.36
CA LYS A 290 4.47 19.42 19.70
C LYS A 290 5.01 18.56 20.84
N MET A 291 5.05 17.24 20.69
CA MET A 291 5.44 16.34 21.77
C MET A 291 6.92 15.95 21.77
N ASN A 292 7.60 16.06 20.63
CA ASN A 292 9.05 15.94 20.59
C ASN A 292 9.76 17.24 21.00
N GLY A 293 9.04 18.21 21.58
CA GLY A 293 9.60 19.48 22.06
C GLY A 293 10.17 20.36 20.96
N GLY A 294 9.70 20.21 19.72
CA GLY A 294 10.24 20.92 18.56
C GLY A 294 11.60 20.42 18.05
N LYS A 295 12.16 19.36 18.66
CA LYS A 295 13.38 18.72 18.16
C LYS A 295 13.03 17.65 17.13
N THR A 296 13.51 17.83 15.92
CA THR A 296 13.64 16.71 14.97
C THR A 296 14.74 15.79 15.49
N VAL A 297 14.53 14.47 15.44
CA VAL A 297 15.39 13.40 16.01
C VAL A 297 16.89 13.52 15.66
N HIS A 298 17.24 14.35 14.66
CA HIS A 298 18.62 14.73 14.35
C HIS A 298 19.40 15.35 15.51
N ASP A 299 18.72 15.96 16.50
CA ASP A 299 19.38 16.60 17.65
C ASP A 299 19.65 15.66 18.85
N THR A 300 19.23 14.40 18.78
CA THR A 300 19.38 13.44 19.89
C THR A 300 20.53 12.45 19.71
N HIS A 301 21.21 12.47 18.55
CA HIS A 301 22.37 11.62 18.26
C HIS A 301 23.65 12.42 17.93
N ALA A 302 23.70 13.70 18.30
CA ALA A 302 24.91 14.53 18.26
C ALA A 302 25.51 14.66 19.67
#